data_AF-A0AA92V8F7-F1
#
_entry.id   AF-A0AA92V8F7-F1
#
_cell.length_a   1.000
_cell.length_b   1.000
_cell.length_c   1.000
_cell.angle_alpha   90.00
_cell.angle_beta   90.00
_cell.angle_gamma   90.00
#
_symmetry.space_group_name_H-M   'P 1'
#
loop_
_entity.id
_entity.type
_entity.pdbx_description
1 polymer ?
#
loop_
_entity_poly.entity_id
_entity_poly.type
_entity_poly.pdbx_seq_one_letter_code
_entity_poly.pdbx_strand_id
1 'polypeptide(L)' 'PYVITEEEDNRIRNRRETFIRETGTEKTVLITMITSYGLAPGGYSDDIQCQLTMADLFR' A
#
# COMPACT_ATOMS: atom_id res chain seq x y z
N PRO A 1 -4.70 -9.52 -11.09
CA PRO A 1 -4.25 -9.00 -9.78
C PRO A 1 -2.79 -8.54 -9.85
N TYR A 2 -2.45 -7.41 -9.22
CA TYR A 2 -1.10 -6.84 -9.23
C TYR A 2 -0.20 -7.52 -8.20
N VAL A 3 1.02 -7.92 -8.58
CA VAL A 3 2.00 -8.56 -7.69
C VAL A 3 2.96 -7.48 -7.19
N ILE A 4 3.07 -7.34 -5.87
CA ILE A 4 4.06 -6.45 -5.26
C ILE A 4 5.42 -7.12 -5.34
N THR A 5 6.38 -6.45 -5.98
CA THR A 5 7.78 -6.86 -6.00
C THR A 5 8.51 -6.35 -4.76
N GLU A 6 9.65 -6.95 -4.44
CA GLU A 6 10.54 -6.44 -3.38
C GLU A 6 10.92 -4.96 -3.59
N GLU A 7 11.19 -4.57 -4.83
CA GLU A 7 11.52 -3.18 -5.16
C GLU A 7 10.34 -2.24 -4.84
N GLU A 8 9.12 -2.61 -5.23
CA GLU A 8 7.95 -1.77 -4.97
C GLU A 8 7.62 -1.69 -3.47
N ASP A 9 7.73 -2.81 -2.75
CA ASP A 9 7.59 -2.87 -1.31
C ASP A 9 8.61 -1.94 -0.61
N ASN A 10 9.88 -1.99 -1.00
CA ASN A 10 10.91 -1.08 -0.50
C ASN A 10 10.58 0.39 -0.79
N ARG A 11 10.06 0.70 -1.98
CA ARG A 11 9.63 2.06 -2.32
C ARG A 11 8.47 2.53 -1.45
N ILE A 12 7.48 1.67 -1.19
CA ILE A 12 6.32 1.97 -0.34
C ILE A 12 6.79 2.25 1.10
N ARG A 13 7.62 1.38 1.68
CA ARG A 13 8.16 1.55 3.03
C ARG A 13 8.97 2.83 3.15
N ASN A 14 9.86 3.12 2.21
CA ASN A 14 10.67 4.34 2.22
C ASN A 14 9.81 5.62 2.17
N ARG A 15 8.72 5.60 1.40
CA ARG A 15 7.75 6.71 1.34
C ARG A 15 6.99 6.87 2.65
N ARG A 16 6.55 5.77 3.26
CA ARG A 16 5.89 5.79 4.58
C ARG A 16 6.81 6.37 5.66
N GLU A 17 8.04 5.90 5.76
CA GLU A 17 9.01 6.38 6.75
C GLU A 17 9.36 7.85 6.53
N THR A 18 9.53 8.27 5.28
CA THR A 18 9.72 9.69 4.94
C THR A 18 8.51 10.51 5.38
N PHE A 19 7.28 10.09 5.06
CA PHE A 19 6.08 10.80 5.47
C PHE A 19 5.98 10.94 6.99
N ILE A 20 6.24 9.87 7.75
CA ILE A 20 6.25 9.90 9.22
C ILE A 20 7.27 10.91 9.73
N ARG A 21 8.50 10.85 9.22
CA ARG A 21 9.59 11.76 9.62
C ARG A 21 9.27 13.22 9.33
N GLU A 22 8.83 13.53 8.11
CA GLU A 22 8.60 14.92 7.70
C GLU A 22 7.36 15.55 8.35
N THR A 23 6.33 14.75 8.63
CA THR A 23 5.10 15.26 9.27
C THR A 23 5.14 15.26 10.79
N GLY A 24 6.04 14.47 11.40
CA GLY A 24 6.08 14.25 12.84
C GLY A 24 4.80 13.58 13.38
N THR A 25 4.05 12.88 12.53
CA THR A 25 2.79 12.24 12.95
C THR A 25 3.06 11.09 13.92
N GLU A 26 2.39 11.13 15.08
CA GLU A 26 2.32 10.02 16.03
C GLU A 26 1.20 9.04 15.68
N LYS A 27 0.39 9.35 14.65
CA LYS A 27 -0.70 8.48 14.21
C LYS A 27 -0.18 7.40 13.28
N THR A 28 -0.77 6.21 13.38
CA THR A 28 -0.48 5.10 12.47
C THR A 28 -0.81 5.48 11.03
N VAL A 29 0.18 5.33 10.15
CA VAL A 29 0.02 5.48 8.70
C VAL A 29 -0.37 4.12 8.12
N LEU A 30 -1.59 4.05 7.56
CA LEU A 30 -2.11 2.85 6.88
C LEU A 30 -1.86 2.96 5.38
N ILE A 31 -1.24 1.94 4.81
CA ILE A 31 -1.00 1.86 3.37
C ILE A 31 -2.27 1.34 2.70
N THR A 32 -2.76 2.10 1.72
CA THR A 32 -3.93 1.72 0.90
C THR A 32 -3.50 1.61 -0.56
N MET A 33 -3.68 0.44 -1.15
CA MET A 33 -3.39 0.19 -2.56
C MET A 33 -4.69 0.26 -3.38
N ILE A 34 -4.69 1.10 -4.41
CA ILE A 34 -5.78 1.19 -5.39
C ILE A 34 -5.31 0.49 -6.66
N THR A 35 -6.03 -0.54 -7.09
CA THR A 35 -5.66 -1.34 -8.27
C THR A 35 -6.90 -1.67 -9.10
N SER A 36 -6.72 -2.00 -10.39
CA SER A 36 -7.87 -2.36 -11.23
C SER A 36 -8.58 -3.64 -10.78
N TYR A 37 -7.79 -4.66 -10.42
CA TYR A 37 -8.26 -6.03 -10.18
C TYR A 37 -7.74 -6.63 -8.86
N GLY A 38 -7.34 -5.78 -7.92
CA GLY A 38 -6.80 -6.21 -6.64
C GLY A 38 -5.32 -6.61 -6.66
N LEU A 39 -4.80 -6.96 -5.49
CA LEU A 39 -3.45 -7.50 -5.29
C LEU A 39 -3.46 -9.02 -5.42
N ALA A 40 -2.38 -9.58 -5.95
CA ALA A 40 -2.11 -11.01 -5.89
C ALA A 40 -1.59 -11.37 -4.49
N PRO A 41 -1.97 -12.55 -3.94
CA PRO A 41 -1.42 -13.01 -2.67
C PRO A 41 0.08 -13.29 -2.78
N GLY A 42 0.84 -12.94 -1.75
CA GLY A 42 2.28 -13.16 -1.68
C GLY A 42 2.92 -12.47 -0.47
N GLY A 43 4.22 -12.69 -0.24
CA GLY A 43 4.88 -12.24 0.99
C GLY A 43 4.78 -10.74 1.29
N TYR A 44 4.68 -9.89 0.26
CA TYR A 44 4.59 -8.43 0.43
C TYR A 44 3.15 -7.88 0.42
N SER A 45 2.16 -8.67 -0.02
CA SER A 45 0.76 -8.20 -0.02
C SER A 45 0.19 -8.07 1.39
N ASP A 46 0.72 -8.84 2.33
CA ASP A 46 0.28 -8.87 3.73
C ASP A 46 0.64 -7.58 4.48
N ASP A 47 1.60 -6.81 3.98
CA ASP A 47 2.00 -5.52 4.55
C ASP A 47 1.04 -4.37 4.16
N ILE A 48 0.07 -4.63 3.29
CA ILE A 48 -0.92 -3.64 2.85
C ILE A 48 -2.19 -3.77 3.70
N GLN A 49 -2.54 -2.72 4.44
CA GLN A 49 -3.68 -2.76 5.37
C GLN A 49 -5.03 -2.61 4.67
N CYS A 50 -5.06 -1.91 3.53
CA CYS A 50 -6.29 -1.66 2.77
C CYS A 50 -6.06 -1.84 1.26
N GLN A 51 -7.00 -2.52 0.60
CA GLN A 51 -6.99 -2.71 -0.84
C GLN A 51 -8.32 -2.24 -1.41
N LEU A 52 -8.25 -1.37 -2.41
CA LEU A 52 -9.41 -0.90 -3.17
C LEU A 52 -9.28 -1.33 -4.63
N THR A 53 -10.42 -1.71 -5.20
CA THR A 53 -10.53 -2.05 -6.62
C THR A 53 -11.33 -1.02 -7.39
N MET A 54 -11.31 -1.07 -8.72
CA MET A 54 -12.17 -0.19 -9.55
C MET A 54 -13.66 -0.39 -9.24
N ALA A 55 -14.08 -1.60 -8.87
CA ALA A 55 -15.45 -1.89 -8.45
C ALA A 55 -15.84 -1.20 -7.13
N ASP A 56 -14.87 -0.93 -6.26
CA ASP A 56 -15.10 -0.17 -5.02
C ASP A 56 -15.23 1.33 -5.28
N LEU A 57 -14.54 1.84 -6.31
CA LEU A 57 -14.52 3.27 -6.65
C LEU A 57 -15.71 3.71 -7.51
N PHE A 58 -16.23 2.85 -8.38
CA PHE A 58 -17.25 3.20 -9.38
C PHE A 58 -18.54 2.39 -9.21
N ARG A 59 -19.19 2.54 -8.04
CA ARG A 59 -20.47 1.91 -7.74
C ARG A 59 -21.66 2.66 -8.34
#